data_AF-A0A099KZF1-F1
#
_entry.id   AF-A0A099KZF1-F1
#
_cell.length_a   1.000
_cell.length_b   1.000
_cell.length_c   1.000
_cell.angle_alpha   90.00
_cell.angle_beta   90.00
_cell.angle_gamma   90.00
#
_symmetry.space_group_name_H-M   'P 1'
#
loop_
_entity.id
_entity.type
_entity.pdbx_description
1 polymer ?
#
loop_
_entity_poly.entity_id
_entity_poly.type
_entity_poly.pdbx_seq_one_letter_code
_entity_poly.pdbx_strand_id
1 'polypeptide(L)'
;MEMSLLSTSNKKILFKKQTSSSFSKKIHTAFLSVICTLLFITQANSSSLEQAKRLHDRITGVPPSIQVLLEMSTLIDQDKITEAAYVAMQSPEFYTTTLKVFASPWTNKDQDIFFPLNDYSATIIGAVRDDLDFRQILQGDITYVGNSDLNLTPYNKLNNTHYEELESNFINLADGLVQVSQSSLNGLPSEATAGVLTSRAAAKAFFYLGTNRAMLRFTLMNHLCTDLEPLKDNTLPPDRIRQDVSRSPGGDSRLFINNCSGCHTGMDPLAQAFAYYDYQFDAENDPQADNGEISYNQSVNIDSVTGTRVKAKYHNNATSFPFGFVTKNDDWKNYWREGINQKLGWDATLAGQGSGMKSLGQELANSTAFAQCQVKKVFKAVCLRDAENTADLTQIQSSTTSFQQHSYQLKQVFAEVGAYCMGE
;
A
#
# COMPACT_ATOMS: atom_id res chain seq x y z
N MET A 1 -4.83 -37.62 -50.70
CA MET A 1 -3.47 -37.83 -51.23
C MET A 1 -2.50 -37.42 -50.12
N GLU A 2 -2.16 -38.31 -49.20
CA GLU A 2 -1.31 -39.53 -49.34
C GLU A 2 0.17 -39.15 -49.19
N MET A 3 0.84 -39.59 -48.11
CA MET A 3 1.39 -40.94 -47.87
C MET A 3 2.61 -41.24 -48.76
N SER A 4 3.82 -41.37 -48.19
CA SER A 4 4.45 -42.63 -47.72
C SER A 4 5.08 -43.45 -48.88
N LEU A 5 6.14 -44.27 -48.76
CA LEU A 5 6.96 -44.80 -47.65
C LEU A 5 8.46 -44.77 -48.12
N LEU A 6 9.44 -45.71 -48.09
CA LEU A 6 9.72 -47.06 -47.51
C LEU A 6 11.26 -47.32 -47.62
N SER A 7 11.85 -48.18 -46.77
CA SER A 7 13.05 -49.02 -47.08
C SER A 7 14.45 -48.33 -47.18
N THR A 8 15.65 -48.94 -47.03
CA THR A 8 16.22 -50.26 -46.58
C THR A 8 17.74 -50.05 -46.26
N SER A 9 18.65 -50.94 -45.80
CA SER A 9 18.69 -52.36 -45.38
C SER A 9 19.95 -52.66 -44.50
N ASN A 10 19.84 -53.63 -43.58
CA ASN A 10 20.88 -54.54 -43.01
C ASN A 10 22.39 -54.18 -42.93
N LYS A 11 22.99 -54.49 -41.76
CA LYS A 11 23.90 -55.67 -41.63
C LYS A 11 24.01 -56.20 -40.18
N LYS A 12 24.17 -57.52 -40.04
CA LYS A 12 24.32 -58.26 -38.77
C LYS A 12 25.79 -58.58 -38.50
N ILE A 13 26.20 -58.63 -37.23
CA ILE A 13 27.38 -59.38 -36.74
C ILE A 13 26.95 -60.21 -35.51
N LEU A 14 27.58 -61.36 -35.30
CA LEU A 14 27.13 -62.41 -34.37
C LEU A 14 27.47 -62.13 -32.91
N PHE A 15 26.56 -62.52 -32.01
CA PHE A 15 26.87 -62.78 -30.60
C PHE A 15 27.71 -64.06 -30.46
N LYS A 16 28.60 -64.09 -29.46
CA LYS A 16 29.16 -65.33 -28.90
C LYS A 16 29.02 -65.28 -27.37
N LYS A 17 28.28 -66.23 -26.79
CA LYS A 17 28.09 -66.35 -25.34
C LYS A 17 29.34 -66.93 -24.68
N GLN A 18 29.69 -66.42 -23.51
CA GLN A 18 30.45 -67.15 -22.49
C GLN A 18 29.95 -66.71 -21.10
N THR A 19 29.99 -67.61 -20.12
CA THR A 19 29.23 -67.50 -18.86
C THR A 19 30.02 -68.06 -17.68
N SER A 20 29.73 -67.57 -16.47
CA SER A 20 30.26 -68.04 -15.16
C SER A 20 31.76 -67.75 -14.92
N SER A 21 32.27 -67.63 -13.69
CA SER A 21 31.62 -67.38 -12.38
C SER A 21 32.62 -66.84 -11.34
N SER A 22 32.07 -66.24 -10.26
CA SER A 22 32.67 -66.08 -8.92
C SER A 22 34.12 -65.56 -8.77
N PHE A 23 34.26 -64.28 -8.41
CA PHE A 23 35.28 -63.81 -7.46
C PHE A 23 34.64 -62.73 -6.55
N SER A 24 34.12 -63.09 -5.38
CA SER A 24 34.83 -63.30 -4.10
C SER A 24 35.06 -62.02 -3.27
N LYS A 25 34.05 -61.71 -2.43
CA LYS A 25 34.18 -61.19 -1.05
C LYS A 25 35.33 -60.22 -0.75
N LYS A 26 35.23 -58.93 -1.15
CA LYS A 26 36.10 -57.86 -0.56
C LYS A 26 35.61 -56.40 -0.63
N ILE A 27 34.32 -56.13 -0.89
CA ILE A 27 33.82 -54.76 -1.19
C ILE A 27 32.83 -54.19 -0.13
N HIS A 28 32.19 -55.03 0.70
CA HIS A 28 31.09 -54.58 1.58
C HIS A 28 31.49 -53.83 2.87
N THR A 29 32.76 -53.79 3.26
CA THR A 29 33.21 -53.09 4.48
C THR A 29 33.67 -51.65 4.26
N ALA A 30 33.86 -51.20 3.02
CA ALA A 30 34.28 -49.83 2.72
C ALA A 30 33.09 -48.88 2.46
N PHE A 31 32.01 -49.36 1.85
CA PHE A 31 30.87 -48.51 1.45
C PHE A 31 29.94 -48.10 2.61
N LEU A 32 29.92 -48.85 3.72
CA LEU A 32 29.02 -48.56 4.84
C LEU A 32 29.46 -47.37 5.70
N SER A 33 30.77 -47.06 5.72
CA SER A 33 31.34 -46.01 6.59
C SER A 33 31.28 -44.60 6.00
N VAL A 34 30.84 -44.43 4.75
CA VAL A 34 30.74 -43.11 4.09
C VAL A 34 29.29 -42.63 4.01
N ILE A 35 28.32 -43.55 3.93
CA ILE A 35 26.88 -43.24 3.83
C ILE A 35 26.31 -42.74 5.18
N CYS A 36 26.89 -43.15 6.32
CA CYS A 36 26.39 -42.77 7.64
C CYS A 36 26.70 -41.30 8.03
N THR A 37 27.69 -40.67 7.39
CA THR A 37 28.17 -39.30 7.73
C THR A 37 27.44 -38.17 7.00
N LEU A 38 26.47 -38.48 6.13
CA LEU A 38 25.74 -37.49 5.30
C LEU A 38 24.33 -37.18 5.83
N LEU A 39 23.95 -37.70 6.99
CA LEU A 39 22.57 -37.64 7.52
C LEU A 39 22.35 -36.69 8.71
N PHE A 40 23.35 -35.89 9.07
CA PHE A 40 23.21 -34.79 10.03
C PHE A 40 23.78 -33.48 9.48
N ILE A 41 23.19 -32.99 8.39
CA ILE A 41 23.08 -31.54 8.20
C ILE A 41 22.03 -31.05 9.20
N THR A 42 22.44 -30.88 10.45
CA THR A 42 21.67 -30.06 11.38
C THR A 42 21.68 -28.65 10.83
N GLN A 43 20.55 -28.18 10.32
CA GLN A 43 20.37 -26.74 10.17
C GLN A 43 20.62 -26.12 11.54
N ALA A 44 21.47 -25.09 11.58
CA ALA A 44 21.76 -24.36 12.80
C ALA A 44 20.58 -23.42 13.09
N ASN A 45 19.45 -24.03 13.45
CA ASN A 45 18.26 -23.31 13.88
C ASN A 45 18.66 -22.47 15.09
N SER A 46 18.53 -21.15 14.94
CA SER A 46 18.57 -20.22 16.06
C SER A 46 17.63 -20.72 17.16
N SER A 47 18.07 -20.67 18.41
CA SER A 47 17.24 -21.10 19.54
C SER A 47 15.93 -20.31 19.58
N SER A 48 14.87 -20.88 20.13
CA SER A 48 13.57 -20.19 20.29
C SER A 48 13.69 -18.84 21.01
N LEU A 49 14.65 -18.70 21.94
CA LEU A 49 15.05 -17.42 22.56
C LEU A 49 15.61 -16.42 21.53
N GLU A 50 16.48 -16.86 20.63
CA GLU A 50 17.06 -16.00 19.59
C GLU A 50 16.02 -15.63 18.53
N GLN A 51 15.16 -16.56 18.12
CA GLN A 51 14.03 -16.30 17.23
C GLN A 51 13.03 -15.32 17.86
N ALA A 52 12.67 -15.52 19.13
CA ALA A 52 11.83 -14.59 19.90
C ALA A 52 12.44 -13.19 19.97
N LYS A 53 13.75 -13.08 20.22
CA LYS A 53 14.44 -11.78 20.20
C LYS A 53 14.37 -11.13 18.82
N ARG A 54 14.75 -11.85 17.76
CA ARG A 54 14.73 -11.34 16.37
C ARG A 54 13.33 -10.90 15.95
N LEU A 55 12.30 -11.68 16.29
CA LEU A 55 10.90 -11.37 16.06
C LEU A 55 10.48 -10.07 16.76
N HIS A 56 10.82 -9.90 18.04
CA HIS A 56 10.52 -8.68 18.79
C HIS A 56 11.27 -7.47 18.25
N ASP A 57 12.59 -7.58 18.04
CA ASP A 57 13.45 -6.52 17.49
C ASP A 57 12.89 -6.01 16.14
N ARG A 58 12.48 -6.92 15.24
CA ARG A 58 11.96 -6.61 13.90
C ARG A 58 10.55 -6.00 13.90
N ILE A 59 9.73 -6.27 14.91
CA ILE A 59 8.39 -5.69 15.04
C ILE A 59 8.42 -4.33 15.76
N THR A 60 9.21 -4.19 16.81
CA THR A 60 9.16 -3.05 17.74
C THR A 60 10.29 -2.03 17.56
N GLY A 61 11.38 -2.42 16.88
CA GLY A 61 12.62 -1.66 16.79
C GLY A 61 13.47 -1.69 18.07
N VAL A 62 13.05 -2.40 19.12
CA VAL A 62 13.71 -2.41 20.44
C VAL A 62 13.86 -3.83 21.02
N PRO A 63 14.86 -4.09 21.89
CA PRO A 63 15.01 -5.38 22.53
C PRO A 63 13.87 -5.68 23.53
N PRO A 64 13.39 -6.94 23.61
CA PRO A 64 12.36 -7.33 24.57
C PRO A 64 12.85 -7.27 26.02
N SER A 65 11.90 -7.10 26.95
CA SER A 65 12.15 -7.42 28.36
C SER A 65 12.38 -8.93 28.54
N ILE A 66 13.06 -9.33 29.62
CA ILE A 66 13.35 -10.74 29.90
C ILE A 66 12.05 -11.57 30.00
N GLN A 67 10.97 -11.00 30.56
CA GLN A 67 9.68 -11.67 30.67
C GLN A 67 9.04 -11.90 29.29
N VAL A 68 8.98 -10.87 28.45
CA VAL A 68 8.44 -10.93 27.08
C VAL A 68 9.25 -11.91 26.23
N LEU A 69 10.58 -11.91 26.36
CA LEU A 69 11.48 -12.81 25.64
C LEU A 69 11.23 -14.29 25.99
N LEU A 70 11.04 -14.61 27.28
CA LEU A 70 10.75 -15.96 27.74
C LEU A 70 9.35 -16.43 27.33
N GLU A 71 8.36 -15.53 27.35
CA GLU A 71 7.00 -15.79 26.89
C GLU A 71 6.95 -16.08 25.38
N MET A 72 7.55 -15.21 24.58
CA MET A 72 7.66 -15.39 23.12
C MET A 72 8.45 -16.66 22.76
N SER A 73 9.54 -16.97 23.47
CA SER A 73 10.28 -18.24 23.29
C SER A 73 9.38 -19.45 23.57
N THR A 74 8.62 -19.41 24.67
CA THR A 74 7.70 -20.48 25.07
C THR A 74 6.55 -20.68 24.07
N LEU A 75 6.14 -19.63 23.36
CA LEU A 75 5.16 -19.70 22.27
C LEU A 75 5.79 -20.27 20.98
N ILE A 76 7.01 -19.87 20.62
CA ILE A 76 7.75 -20.45 19.48
C ILE A 76 8.04 -21.95 19.71
N ASP A 77 8.43 -22.35 20.92
CA ASP A 77 8.59 -23.77 21.32
C ASP A 77 7.28 -24.58 21.23
N GLN A 78 6.12 -23.92 21.10
CA GLN A 78 4.78 -24.51 20.93
C GLN A 78 4.25 -24.40 19.49
N ASP A 79 5.07 -23.96 18.52
CA ASP A 79 4.67 -23.66 17.13
C ASP A 79 3.64 -22.51 17.00
N LYS A 80 3.59 -21.61 18.00
CA LYS A 80 2.68 -20.46 18.11
C LYS A 80 3.38 -19.15 17.79
N ILE A 81 4.03 -19.11 16.64
CA ILE A 81 4.89 -17.99 16.22
C ILE A 81 4.04 -16.73 15.99
N THR A 82 2.82 -16.89 15.45
CA THR A 82 1.84 -15.81 15.28
C THR A 82 1.51 -15.16 16.62
N GLU A 83 1.16 -15.95 17.64
CA GLU A 83 0.87 -15.44 18.98
C GLU A 83 2.10 -14.77 19.62
N ALA A 84 3.31 -15.29 19.40
CA ALA A 84 4.54 -14.63 19.84
C ALA A 84 4.70 -13.24 19.20
N ALA A 85 4.36 -13.08 17.93
CA ALA A 85 4.35 -11.78 17.25
C ALA A 85 3.26 -10.84 17.80
N TYR A 86 2.08 -11.36 18.18
CA TYR A 86 1.06 -10.57 18.89
C TYR A 86 1.48 -10.17 20.31
N VAL A 87 2.37 -10.92 20.98
CA VAL A 87 3.03 -10.46 22.22
C VAL A 87 3.98 -9.30 21.93
N ALA A 88 4.80 -9.37 20.87
CA ALA A 88 5.66 -8.25 20.47
C ALA A 88 4.84 -6.99 20.09
N MET A 89 3.69 -7.14 19.43
CA MET A 89 2.80 -6.02 19.09
C MET A 89 2.06 -5.40 20.30
N GLN A 90 2.28 -5.87 21.54
CA GLN A 90 1.83 -5.18 22.75
C GLN A 90 2.81 -4.09 23.23
N SER A 91 4.01 -4.00 22.65
CA SER A 91 4.98 -2.96 23.00
C SER A 91 4.51 -1.56 22.54
N PRO A 92 4.60 -0.51 23.39
CA PRO A 92 4.37 0.88 23.02
C PRO A 92 5.14 1.35 21.78
N GLU A 93 6.35 0.82 21.60
CA GLU A 93 7.28 1.15 20.51
C GLU A 93 6.80 0.63 19.15
N PHE A 94 6.01 -0.45 19.08
CA PHE A 94 5.36 -0.86 17.83
C PHE A 94 4.45 0.27 17.29
N TYR A 95 3.68 0.93 18.16
CA TYR A 95 2.78 2.02 17.76
C TYR A 95 3.50 3.36 17.61
N THR A 96 4.35 3.69 18.58
CA THR A 96 4.98 5.01 18.72
C THR A 96 6.22 5.16 17.83
N THR A 97 6.91 4.07 17.52
CA THR A 97 8.11 4.04 16.65
C THR A 97 7.79 3.37 15.32
N THR A 98 7.52 2.05 15.30
CA THR A 98 7.43 1.28 14.05
C THR A 98 6.30 1.80 13.15
N LEU A 99 5.07 1.89 13.65
CA LEU A 99 3.93 2.33 12.85
C LEU A 99 3.98 3.82 12.48
N LYS A 100 4.62 4.68 13.30
CA LYS A 100 4.87 6.08 12.96
C LYS A 100 5.84 6.22 11.78
N VAL A 101 6.98 5.54 11.84
CA VAL A 101 7.98 5.52 10.74
C VAL A 101 7.41 4.85 9.47
N PHE A 102 6.61 3.80 9.63
CA PHE A 102 5.93 3.10 8.56
C PHE A 102 4.95 4.00 7.79
N ALA A 103 4.15 4.81 8.50
CA ALA A 103 3.12 5.67 7.91
C ALA A 103 3.63 7.04 7.42
N SER A 104 4.67 7.62 8.06
CA SER A 104 5.13 8.99 7.80
C SER A 104 5.44 9.30 6.32
N PRO A 105 6.10 8.43 5.53
CA PRO A 105 6.38 8.65 4.10
C PRO A 105 5.15 8.82 3.20
N TRP A 106 3.94 8.55 3.71
CA TRP A 106 2.71 8.62 2.93
C TRP A 106 1.97 9.95 3.16
N THR A 107 2.44 10.76 4.11
CA THR A 107 1.82 12.01 4.59
C THR A 107 2.34 13.26 3.89
N ASN A 108 3.45 13.15 3.15
CA ASN A 108 4.19 14.26 2.54
C ASN A 108 4.66 13.91 1.12
N LYS A 109 5.12 14.92 0.36
CA LYS A 109 5.54 14.76 -1.06
C LYS A 109 6.90 14.09 -1.22
N ASP A 110 7.80 14.32 -0.26
CA ASP A 110 9.21 13.93 -0.31
C ASP A 110 9.46 12.50 0.22
N GLN A 111 8.40 11.88 0.73
CA GLN A 111 8.35 10.55 1.33
C GLN A 111 9.28 10.40 2.56
N ASP A 112 9.43 11.47 3.33
CA ASP A 112 10.24 11.49 4.54
C ASP A 112 9.65 10.60 5.65
N ILE A 113 10.51 9.77 6.26
CA ILE A 113 10.22 8.91 7.42
C ILE A 113 10.21 9.67 8.75
N PHE A 114 10.88 10.83 8.82
CA PHE A 114 11.00 11.63 10.03
C PHE A 114 9.93 12.72 10.16
N PHE A 115 9.06 12.87 9.15
CA PHE A 115 7.99 13.85 9.13
C PHE A 115 7.12 13.80 10.42
N PRO A 116 6.68 14.94 10.99
CA PRO A 116 5.93 14.95 12.25
C PRO A 116 4.65 14.11 12.22
N LEU A 117 4.28 13.56 13.38
CA LEU A 117 2.97 12.94 13.60
C LEU A 117 1.85 13.92 13.19
N ASN A 118 0.81 13.40 12.55
CA ASN A 118 -0.27 14.18 11.97
C ASN A 118 -1.54 13.33 11.84
N ASP A 119 -2.66 13.94 11.43
CA ASP A 119 -3.96 13.26 11.36
C ASP A 119 -4.00 12.07 10.39
N TYR A 120 -3.22 12.09 9.31
CA TYR A 120 -3.04 10.93 8.43
C TYR A 120 -2.30 9.79 9.17
N SER A 121 -1.11 10.06 9.71
CA SER A 121 -0.27 9.02 10.32
C SER A 121 -0.87 8.45 11.61
N ALA A 122 -1.45 9.30 12.47
CA ALA A 122 -2.22 8.86 13.63
C ALA A 122 -3.42 7.97 13.24
N THR A 123 -4.10 8.27 12.12
CA THR A 123 -5.21 7.44 11.63
C THR A 123 -4.74 6.07 11.12
N ILE A 124 -3.55 5.97 10.51
CA ILE A 124 -2.95 4.67 10.19
C ILE A 124 -2.63 3.90 11.48
N ILE A 125 -1.94 4.52 12.44
CA ILE A 125 -1.52 3.86 13.70
C ILE A 125 -2.74 3.32 14.46
N GLY A 126 -3.78 4.15 14.64
CA GLY A 126 -5.02 3.77 15.31
C GLY A 126 -5.78 2.66 14.59
N ALA A 127 -5.89 2.71 13.25
CA ALA A 127 -6.59 1.68 12.48
C ALA A 127 -5.88 0.30 12.55
N VAL A 128 -4.55 0.29 12.65
CA VAL A 128 -3.77 -0.95 12.89
C VAL A 128 -3.93 -1.43 14.33
N ARG A 129 -3.93 -0.52 15.31
CA ARG A 129 -4.15 -0.87 16.73
C ARG A 129 -5.50 -1.54 16.96
N ASP A 130 -6.57 -0.95 16.43
CA ASP A 130 -7.95 -1.37 16.69
C ASP A 130 -8.45 -2.51 15.78
N ASP A 131 -7.54 -3.16 15.04
CA ASP A 131 -7.84 -4.28 14.12
C ASP A 131 -8.97 -3.97 13.12
N LEU A 132 -9.00 -2.73 12.64
CA LEU A 132 -9.97 -2.32 11.62
C LEU A 132 -9.68 -2.99 10.28
N ASP A 133 -10.73 -3.17 9.48
CA ASP A 133 -10.61 -3.41 8.04
C ASP A 133 -9.80 -2.26 7.41
N PHE A 134 -8.54 -2.54 7.06
CA PHE A 134 -7.60 -1.49 6.67
C PHE A 134 -7.99 -0.83 5.33
N ARG A 135 -8.98 -1.34 4.58
CA ARG A 135 -9.59 -0.62 3.45
C ARG A 135 -10.30 0.66 3.88
N GLN A 136 -10.77 0.73 5.13
CA GLN A 136 -11.46 1.90 5.69
C GLN A 136 -10.60 3.16 5.69
N ILE A 137 -9.26 3.05 5.63
CA ILE A 137 -8.38 4.22 5.53
C ILE A 137 -8.65 5.06 4.27
N LEU A 138 -9.24 4.50 3.20
CA LEU A 138 -9.54 5.24 1.96
C LEU A 138 -11.02 5.66 1.81
N GLN A 139 -11.92 5.15 2.65
CA GLN A 139 -13.37 5.28 2.45
C GLN A 139 -14.17 5.63 3.73
N GLY A 140 -13.54 5.56 4.90
CA GLY A 140 -14.22 5.74 6.19
C GLY A 140 -14.61 7.20 6.47
N ASP A 141 -15.54 7.37 7.40
CA ASP A 141 -15.65 8.60 8.20
C ASP A 141 -14.94 8.36 9.54
N ILE A 142 -13.61 8.27 9.45
CA ILE A 142 -12.73 7.91 10.56
C ILE A 142 -11.51 8.83 10.58
N THR A 143 -11.10 9.22 11.78
CA THR A 143 -9.77 9.73 12.08
C THR A 143 -9.43 9.43 13.53
N TYR A 144 -8.15 9.55 13.88
CA TYR A 144 -7.69 9.38 15.25
C TYR A 144 -7.12 10.69 15.79
N VAL A 145 -7.45 10.98 17.05
CA VAL A 145 -7.01 12.14 17.82
C VAL A 145 -6.45 11.68 19.17
N GLY A 146 -5.71 12.54 19.85
CA GLY A 146 -5.33 12.34 21.24
C GLY A 146 -6.56 12.33 22.16
N ASN A 147 -6.57 11.41 23.13
CA ASN A 147 -7.58 11.33 24.18
C ASN A 147 -7.68 12.66 24.95
N SER A 148 -8.90 13.10 25.27
CA SER A 148 -9.18 14.33 26.04
C SER A 148 -8.44 14.39 27.38
N ASP A 149 -8.23 13.23 28.01
CA ASP A 149 -7.61 13.13 29.34
C ASP A 149 -6.12 13.50 29.33
N LEU A 150 -5.50 13.61 28.14
CA LEU A 150 -4.10 14.01 27.96
C LEU A 150 -3.86 15.52 28.09
N ASN A 151 -4.92 16.34 28.18
CA ASN A 151 -4.84 17.81 28.32
C ASN A 151 -4.07 18.52 27.17
N LEU A 152 -4.10 17.94 25.96
CA LEU A 152 -3.50 18.50 24.74
C LEU A 152 -4.29 19.72 24.23
N THR A 153 -3.63 20.57 23.44
CA THR A 153 -4.29 21.53 22.55
C THR A 153 -5.33 20.80 21.70
N PRO A 154 -6.60 21.25 21.67
CA PRO A 154 -7.65 20.60 20.87
C PRO A 154 -7.32 20.55 19.37
N TYR A 155 -7.83 19.52 18.67
CA TYR A 155 -7.69 19.40 17.22
C TYR A 155 -8.14 20.69 16.51
N ASN A 156 -7.32 21.16 15.58
CA ASN A 156 -7.63 22.32 14.74
C ASN A 156 -7.32 22.01 13.28
N LYS A 157 -8.35 22.05 12.42
CA LYS A 157 -8.25 21.80 10.97
C LYS A 157 -7.33 22.76 10.21
N LEU A 158 -6.89 23.85 10.84
CA LEU A 158 -5.93 24.81 10.29
C LEU A 158 -4.48 24.50 10.64
N ASN A 159 -4.14 23.69 11.66
CA ASN A 159 -2.74 23.44 12.06
C ASN A 159 -2.45 21.94 12.33
N ASN A 160 -1.32 21.63 12.97
CA ASN A 160 -0.93 20.25 13.32
C ASN A 160 -0.52 20.10 14.81
N THR A 161 -0.67 21.15 15.60
CA THR A 161 -0.16 21.27 16.98
C THR A 161 -0.63 20.15 17.89
N HIS A 162 -1.88 19.72 17.74
CA HIS A 162 -2.47 18.59 18.49
C HIS A 162 -1.67 17.27 18.33
N TYR A 163 -1.08 17.03 17.15
CA TYR A 163 -0.29 15.82 16.88
C TYR A 163 1.21 16.02 17.17
N GLU A 164 1.72 17.23 17.01
CA GLU A 164 3.06 17.61 17.47
C GLU A 164 3.18 17.51 19.00
N GLU A 165 2.12 17.82 19.75
CA GLU A 165 2.07 17.63 21.21
C GLU A 165 1.99 16.15 21.61
N LEU A 166 1.29 15.29 20.85
CA LEU A 166 1.34 13.83 21.08
C LEU A 166 2.77 13.28 20.95
N GLU A 167 3.51 13.71 19.92
CA GLU A 167 4.88 13.27 19.68
C GLU A 167 5.88 13.90 20.68
N SER A 168 5.81 15.21 20.92
CA SER A 168 6.75 15.93 21.80
C SER A 168 6.57 15.64 23.30
N ASN A 169 5.37 15.26 23.74
CA ASN A 169 5.11 14.80 25.11
C ASN A 169 5.36 13.29 25.30
N PHE A 170 5.87 12.59 24.28
CA PHE A 170 6.16 11.15 24.30
C PHE A 170 4.95 10.28 24.69
N ILE A 171 3.76 10.64 24.20
CA ILE A 171 2.53 9.90 24.50
C ILE A 171 2.57 8.52 23.83
N ASN A 172 2.34 7.45 24.60
CA ASN A 172 2.18 6.11 24.05
C ASN A 172 1.00 6.10 23.08
N LEU A 173 1.26 5.93 21.78
CA LEU A 173 0.20 5.92 20.76
C LEU A 173 -0.69 4.67 20.81
N ALA A 174 -0.31 3.64 21.58
CA ALA A 174 -1.19 2.52 21.90
C ALA A 174 -2.37 2.96 22.79
N ASP A 175 -2.15 3.78 23.82
CA ASP A 175 -3.19 4.19 24.77
C ASP A 175 -3.78 5.58 24.43
N GLY A 176 -2.94 6.47 23.90
CA GLY A 176 -3.25 7.89 23.77
C GLY A 176 -4.17 8.26 22.61
N LEU A 177 -4.38 7.38 21.62
CA LEU A 177 -5.22 7.65 20.45
C LEU A 177 -6.66 7.17 20.64
N VAL A 178 -7.65 7.98 20.26
CA VAL A 178 -9.08 7.61 20.22
C VAL A 178 -9.67 7.82 18.82
N GLN A 179 -10.51 6.89 18.40
CA GLN A 179 -11.22 6.98 17.11
C GLN A 179 -12.39 7.96 17.22
N VAL A 180 -12.51 8.86 16.24
CA VAL A 180 -13.65 9.78 16.08
C VAL A 180 -14.09 9.85 14.62
N SER A 181 -15.30 10.33 14.35
CA SER A 181 -15.70 10.62 12.96
C SER A 181 -14.98 11.88 12.48
N GLN A 182 -14.39 11.82 11.29
CA GLN A 182 -13.63 12.94 10.74
C GLN A 182 -14.53 14.12 10.38
N SER A 183 -15.77 13.84 9.96
CA SER A 183 -16.82 14.83 9.73
C SER A 183 -17.12 15.72 10.94
N SER A 184 -16.90 15.22 12.16
CA SER A 184 -17.07 16.02 13.39
C SER A 184 -15.99 17.09 13.60
N LEU A 185 -14.86 17.00 12.88
CA LEU A 185 -13.68 17.83 13.10
C LEU A 185 -13.34 18.77 11.94
N ASN A 186 -13.36 18.27 10.69
CA ASN A 186 -12.94 19.07 9.53
C ASN A 186 -14.09 19.84 8.85
N GLY A 187 -15.35 19.57 9.23
CA GLY A 187 -16.53 20.23 8.66
C GLY A 187 -16.98 19.68 7.30
N LEU A 188 -16.40 18.57 6.84
CA LEU A 188 -16.95 17.80 5.72
C LEU A 188 -18.22 17.05 6.17
N PRO A 189 -19.28 16.99 5.35
CA PRO A 189 -20.38 16.06 5.62
C PRO A 189 -19.89 14.60 5.45
N SER A 190 -20.53 13.65 6.14
CA SER A 190 -20.03 12.28 6.27
C SER A 190 -19.83 11.55 4.93
N GLU A 191 -20.65 11.83 3.91
CA GLU A 191 -20.50 11.26 2.57
C GLU A 191 -19.26 11.79 1.81
N ALA A 192 -18.71 12.93 2.24
CA ALA A 192 -17.54 13.58 1.64
C ALA A 192 -16.21 13.29 2.35
N THR A 193 -16.18 12.45 3.39
CA THR A 193 -14.92 11.95 3.95
C THR A 193 -14.35 10.80 3.12
N ALA A 194 -13.09 10.43 3.32
CA ALA A 194 -12.43 9.30 2.67
C ALA A 194 -11.23 8.82 3.52
N GLY A 195 -11.44 8.70 4.83
CA GLY A 195 -10.40 8.40 5.82
C GLY A 195 -9.18 9.32 5.69
N VAL A 196 -8.00 8.74 5.48
CA VAL A 196 -6.73 9.48 5.38
C VAL A 196 -6.66 10.37 4.13
N LEU A 197 -7.48 10.12 3.09
CA LEU A 197 -7.49 10.92 1.87
C LEU A 197 -8.11 12.32 2.07
N THR A 198 -8.94 12.50 3.11
CA THR A 198 -9.53 13.79 3.53
C THR A 198 -8.94 14.31 4.85
N SER A 199 -7.82 13.73 5.29
CA SER A 199 -6.98 14.31 6.33
C SER A 199 -6.42 15.66 5.91
N ARG A 200 -6.12 16.51 6.88
CA ARG A 200 -5.44 17.79 6.68
C ARG A 200 -4.05 17.58 6.09
N ALA A 201 -3.31 16.58 6.56
CA ALA A 201 -1.98 16.26 6.03
C ALA A 201 -2.03 15.88 4.53
N ALA A 202 -2.95 14.99 4.12
CA ALA A 202 -3.15 14.68 2.71
C ALA A 202 -3.57 15.91 1.88
N ALA A 203 -4.44 16.78 2.42
CA ALA A 203 -4.86 17.97 1.72
C ALA A 203 -3.69 18.95 1.50
N LYS A 204 -2.88 19.22 2.53
CA LYS A 204 -1.66 20.02 2.44
C LYS A 204 -0.64 19.43 1.47
N ALA A 205 -0.45 18.11 1.50
CA ALA A 205 0.52 17.45 0.64
C ALA A 205 0.06 17.32 -0.82
N PHE A 206 -1.22 17.05 -1.08
CA PHE A 206 -1.66 16.52 -2.39
C PHE A 206 -2.87 17.24 -3.02
N PHE A 207 -3.58 18.12 -2.30
CA PHE A 207 -4.55 19.07 -2.87
C PHE A 207 -3.99 20.50 -3.02
N TYR A 208 -2.78 20.77 -2.50
CA TYR A 208 -2.07 22.03 -2.69
C TYR A 208 -1.91 22.39 -4.18
N LEU A 209 -2.62 23.45 -4.60
CA LEU A 209 -2.68 23.97 -5.97
C LEU A 209 -3.11 22.90 -7.00
N GLY A 210 -2.85 23.17 -8.29
CA GLY A 210 -3.07 22.22 -9.39
C GLY A 210 -4.52 21.76 -9.57
N THR A 211 -4.70 20.64 -10.27
CA THR A 211 -6.03 20.12 -10.68
C THR A 211 -6.31 18.71 -10.11
N ASN A 212 -5.89 18.51 -8.86
CA ASN A 212 -6.01 17.32 -7.99
C ASN A 212 -5.44 16.00 -8.55
N ARG A 213 -4.68 16.03 -9.66
CA ARG A 213 -3.93 14.85 -10.17
C ARG A 213 -2.88 14.35 -9.19
N ALA A 214 -2.30 15.23 -8.38
CA ALA A 214 -1.33 14.86 -7.33
C ALA A 214 -1.96 13.93 -6.28
N MET A 215 -3.17 14.23 -5.80
CA MET A 215 -3.92 13.35 -4.91
C MET A 215 -4.05 11.92 -5.45
N LEU A 216 -4.45 11.76 -6.72
CA LEU A 216 -4.52 10.44 -7.33
C LEU A 216 -3.15 9.77 -7.40
N ARG A 217 -2.13 10.47 -7.89
CA ARG A 217 -0.76 9.92 -8.02
C ARG A 217 -0.22 9.42 -6.68
N PHE A 218 -0.29 10.23 -5.64
CA PHE A 218 0.20 9.84 -4.32
C PHE A 218 -0.69 8.78 -3.67
N THR A 219 -2.00 8.73 -3.95
CA THR A 219 -2.85 7.59 -3.54
C THR A 219 -2.38 6.28 -4.19
N LEU A 220 -2.03 6.29 -5.48
CA LEU A 220 -1.51 5.10 -6.17
C LEU A 220 -0.13 4.69 -5.63
N MET A 221 0.78 5.65 -5.40
CA MET A 221 2.11 5.36 -4.83
C MET A 221 1.99 4.82 -3.39
N ASN A 222 1.16 5.47 -2.57
CA ASN A 222 1.06 5.18 -1.14
C ASN A 222 0.10 4.03 -0.82
N HIS A 223 -0.80 3.62 -1.71
CA HIS A 223 -1.75 2.54 -1.40
C HIS A 223 -1.81 1.41 -2.42
N LEU A 224 -1.37 1.61 -3.66
CA LEU A 224 -1.25 0.52 -4.67
C LEU A 224 0.21 0.22 -5.05
N CYS A 225 1.19 0.93 -4.45
CA CYS A 225 2.63 0.76 -4.66
C CYS A 225 3.04 0.86 -6.15
N THR A 226 2.40 1.78 -6.88
CA THR A 226 2.69 2.08 -8.29
C THR A 226 2.54 3.57 -8.57
N ASP A 227 3.33 4.10 -9.51
CA ASP A 227 3.15 5.44 -10.06
C ASP A 227 2.36 5.37 -11.39
N LEU A 228 2.16 6.51 -12.05
CA LEU A 228 1.45 6.66 -13.32
C LEU A 228 2.24 6.09 -14.53
N GLU A 229 3.57 6.12 -14.49
CA GLU A 229 4.41 5.67 -15.62
C GLU A 229 4.27 4.13 -15.86
N PRO A 230 4.32 3.25 -14.84
CA PRO A 230 3.96 1.82 -14.97
C PRO A 230 2.49 1.53 -15.36
N LEU A 231 1.63 2.55 -15.38
CA LEU A 231 0.21 2.46 -15.71
C LEU A 231 -0.14 3.13 -17.05
N LYS A 232 0.86 3.50 -17.87
CA LYS A 232 0.61 4.08 -19.19
C LYS A 232 -0.06 3.08 -20.14
N ASP A 233 -1.29 3.40 -20.54
CA ASP A 233 -2.05 2.62 -21.53
C ASP A 233 -2.66 3.58 -22.57
N ASN A 234 -2.06 3.61 -23.76
CA ASN A 234 -2.51 4.41 -24.89
C ASN A 234 -3.51 3.69 -25.81
N THR A 235 -3.99 2.51 -25.43
CA THR A 235 -5.04 1.77 -26.15
C THR A 235 -6.45 2.15 -25.69
N LEU A 236 -6.57 2.74 -24.50
CA LEU A 236 -7.84 3.14 -23.88
C LEU A 236 -8.38 4.48 -24.45
N PRO A 237 -9.71 4.76 -24.35
CA PRO A 237 -10.31 5.95 -24.95
C PRO A 237 -9.86 7.28 -24.31
N PRO A 238 -9.32 8.25 -25.07
CA PRO A 238 -8.85 9.54 -24.53
C PRO A 238 -9.98 10.58 -24.30
N ASP A 239 -11.25 10.15 -24.24
CA ASP A 239 -12.44 11.02 -24.28
C ASP A 239 -12.58 11.93 -23.06
N ARG A 240 -12.10 11.46 -21.89
CA ARG A 240 -12.15 12.17 -20.61
C ARG A 240 -10.89 12.97 -20.26
N ILE A 241 -9.91 13.05 -21.16
CA ILE A 241 -8.72 13.88 -20.93
C ILE A 241 -9.12 15.36 -21.00
N ARG A 242 -8.82 16.10 -19.93
CA ARG A 242 -9.28 17.48 -19.73
C ARG A 242 -8.70 18.48 -20.74
N GLN A 243 -9.34 19.66 -20.78
CA GLN A 243 -8.96 20.80 -21.62
C GLN A 243 -7.60 21.41 -21.26
N ASP A 244 -7.10 21.21 -20.03
CA ASP A 244 -5.87 21.81 -19.51
C ASP A 244 -4.58 21.17 -20.07
N VAL A 245 -4.71 20.01 -20.74
CA VAL A 245 -3.61 19.28 -21.40
C VAL A 245 -3.58 19.64 -22.89
N SER A 246 -2.41 20.03 -23.43
CA SER A 246 -2.26 20.26 -24.88
C SER A 246 -2.37 18.96 -25.69
N ARG A 247 -2.98 19.01 -26.87
CA ARG A 247 -2.99 17.91 -27.86
C ARG A 247 -1.86 17.98 -28.89
N SER A 248 -1.07 19.06 -28.88
CA SER A 248 0.15 19.23 -29.69
C SER A 248 1.26 19.88 -28.85
N PRO A 249 1.73 19.23 -27.76
CA PRO A 249 2.82 19.77 -26.95
C PRO A 249 4.09 19.94 -27.81
N GLY A 250 4.74 21.11 -27.72
CA GLY A 250 5.87 21.46 -28.59
C GLY A 250 5.51 21.58 -30.08
N GLY A 251 4.22 21.60 -30.44
CA GLY A 251 3.74 21.56 -31.82
C GLY A 251 3.52 20.16 -32.41
N ASP A 252 3.88 19.09 -31.69
CA ASP A 252 3.79 17.71 -32.20
C ASP A 252 2.69 16.90 -31.50
N SER A 253 1.62 16.56 -32.23
CA SER A 253 0.52 15.76 -31.70
C SER A 253 0.87 14.29 -31.44
N ARG A 254 1.95 13.77 -32.05
CA ARG A 254 2.45 12.41 -31.79
C ARG A 254 2.95 12.27 -30.36
N LEU A 255 3.49 13.35 -29.77
CA LEU A 255 3.90 13.37 -28.37
C LEU A 255 2.71 13.20 -27.42
N PHE A 256 1.56 13.82 -27.74
CA PHE A 256 0.33 13.59 -26.99
C PHE A 256 -0.16 12.14 -27.13
N ILE A 257 -0.26 11.63 -28.38
CA ILE A 257 -0.80 10.29 -28.69
C ILE A 257 0.07 9.17 -28.11
N ASN A 258 1.39 9.33 -28.07
CA ASN A 258 2.32 8.28 -27.66
C ASN A 258 2.71 8.33 -26.16
N ASN A 259 2.68 9.52 -25.53
CA ASN A 259 3.16 9.69 -24.15
C ASN A 259 2.08 10.19 -23.19
N CYS A 260 1.44 11.31 -23.51
CA CYS A 260 0.53 11.99 -22.57
C CYS A 260 -0.79 11.22 -22.40
N SER A 261 -1.35 10.70 -23.49
CA SER A 261 -2.55 9.86 -23.51
C SER A 261 -2.46 8.72 -22.49
N GLY A 262 -1.34 7.98 -22.48
CA GLY A 262 -1.14 6.80 -21.65
C GLY A 262 -1.35 7.05 -20.15
N CYS A 263 -0.87 8.18 -19.62
CA CYS A 263 -1.14 8.58 -18.24
C CYS A 263 -2.56 9.14 -18.09
N HIS A 264 -2.91 10.12 -18.93
CA HIS A 264 -4.12 10.92 -18.74
C HIS A 264 -5.42 10.15 -18.97
N THR A 265 -5.45 9.16 -19.87
CA THR A 265 -6.65 8.36 -20.16
C THR A 265 -7.16 7.62 -18.93
N GLY A 266 -6.28 7.11 -18.06
CA GLY A 266 -6.71 6.50 -16.78
C GLY A 266 -6.78 7.51 -15.62
N MET A 267 -5.83 8.44 -15.57
CA MET A 267 -5.71 9.41 -14.48
C MET A 267 -6.85 10.44 -14.43
N ASP A 268 -7.25 11.02 -15.58
CA ASP A 268 -8.24 12.10 -15.59
C ASP A 268 -9.67 11.64 -15.21
N PRO A 269 -10.19 10.48 -15.68
CA PRO A 269 -11.47 9.94 -15.22
C PRO A 269 -11.53 9.71 -13.72
N LEU A 270 -10.46 9.21 -13.11
CA LEU A 270 -10.37 8.92 -11.69
C LEU A 270 -10.17 10.21 -10.86
N ALA A 271 -9.32 11.12 -11.32
CA ALA A 271 -9.08 12.40 -10.66
C ALA A 271 -10.31 13.32 -10.65
N GLN A 272 -11.39 12.99 -11.35
CA GLN A 272 -12.68 13.67 -11.22
C GLN A 272 -13.36 13.42 -9.86
N ALA A 273 -13.09 12.31 -9.16
CA ALA A 273 -13.63 12.05 -7.82
C ALA A 273 -13.29 13.16 -6.80
N PHE A 274 -12.22 13.92 -7.06
CA PHE A 274 -11.77 15.04 -6.22
C PHE A 274 -12.31 16.41 -6.68
N ALA A 275 -13.26 16.49 -7.62
CA ALA A 275 -13.63 17.74 -8.30
C ALA A 275 -14.24 18.84 -7.43
N TYR A 276 -14.78 18.48 -6.26
CA TYR A 276 -15.34 19.43 -5.29
C TYR A 276 -14.37 19.80 -4.15
N TYR A 277 -13.17 19.20 -4.12
CA TYR A 277 -12.21 19.34 -3.02
C TYR A 277 -11.07 20.29 -3.37
N ASP A 278 -10.68 21.13 -2.43
CA ASP A 278 -9.54 22.03 -2.58
C ASP A 278 -8.90 22.36 -1.23
N TYR A 279 -7.59 22.67 -1.21
CA TYR A 279 -6.88 23.11 -0.01
C TYR A 279 -6.83 24.64 0.01
N GLN A 280 -7.46 25.26 1.01
CA GLN A 280 -7.53 26.72 1.12
C GLN A 280 -6.48 27.22 2.11
N PHE A 281 -5.74 28.25 1.70
CA PHE A 281 -4.69 28.91 2.48
C PHE A 281 -4.50 30.34 1.99
N ASP A 282 -3.84 31.19 2.78
CA ASP A 282 -3.46 32.54 2.36
C ASP A 282 -2.18 32.48 1.52
N ALA A 283 -2.29 32.56 0.20
CA ALA A 283 -1.13 32.41 -0.68
C ALA A 283 -0.11 33.57 -0.60
N GLU A 284 -0.47 34.70 0.01
CA GLU A 284 0.39 35.88 0.14
C GLU A 284 1.12 35.89 1.49
N ASN A 285 0.42 35.56 2.58
CA ASN A 285 0.95 35.57 3.95
C ASN A 285 1.39 34.19 4.47
N ASP A 286 0.93 33.10 3.84
CA ASP A 286 1.26 31.70 4.16
C ASP A 286 1.66 30.92 2.89
N PRO A 287 2.80 31.24 2.26
CA PRO A 287 3.25 30.63 1.00
C PRO A 287 3.69 29.15 1.12
N GLN A 288 3.73 28.58 2.33
CA GLN A 288 3.91 27.15 2.57
C GLN A 288 2.58 26.41 2.83
N ALA A 289 1.48 27.16 2.94
CA ALA A 289 0.17 26.68 3.37
C ALA A 289 0.22 25.94 4.71
N ASP A 290 1.05 26.42 5.65
CA ASP A 290 1.23 25.84 6.98
C ASP A 290 -0.05 25.91 7.83
N ASN A 291 -0.93 26.87 7.55
CA ASN A 291 -2.17 27.17 8.26
C ASN A 291 -3.44 26.81 7.45
N GLY A 292 -3.30 26.12 6.31
CA GLY A 292 -4.42 25.81 5.43
C GLY A 292 -5.32 24.67 5.89
N GLU A 293 -6.53 24.59 5.30
CA GLU A 293 -7.55 23.56 5.55
C GLU A 293 -8.12 22.91 4.28
N ILE A 294 -8.65 21.69 4.41
CA ILE A 294 -9.44 21.06 3.34
C ILE A 294 -10.83 21.72 3.24
N SER A 295 -11.26 22.01 2.02
CA SER A 295 -12.57 22.56 1.70
C SER A 295 -13.31 21.69 0.69
N TYR A 296 -14.63 21.64 0.81
CA TYR A 296 -15.51 20.88 -0.08
C TYR A 296 -16.72 21.71 -0.50
N ASN A 297 -17.03 21.71 -1.79
CA ASN A 297 -18.24 22.36 -2.31
C ASN A 297 -19.44 21.41 -2.14
N GLN A 298 -20.26 21.62 -1.10
CA GLN A 298 -21.53 20.91 -0.89
C GLN A 298 -22.57 21.29 -1.97
N SER A 299 -23.76 20.68 -1.95
CA SER A 299 -24.81 20.90 -2.96
C SER A 299 -25.30 22.35 -3.09
N VAL A 300 -25.09 23.18 -2.06
CA VAL A 300 -25.40 24.63 -2.07
C VAL A 300 -24.25 25.51 -2.58
N ASN A 301 -23.04 24.97 -2.71
CA ASN A 301 -21.85 25.72 -3.09
C ASN A 301 -21.64 25.61 -4.61
N ILE A 302 -22.15 26.59 -5.36
CA ILE A 302 -21.86 26.75 -6.79
C ILE A 302 -20.65 27.67 -6.94
N ASP A 303 -19.63 27.17 -7.63
CA ASP A 303 -18.43 27.90 -8.02
C ASP A 303 -18.76 28.84 -9.19
N SER A 304 -18.43 30.13 -9.05
CA SER A 304 -18.78 31.16 -10.02
C SER A 304 -18.00 31.09 -11.33
N VAL A 305 -16.89 30.35 -11.38
CA VAL A 305 -16.11 30.13 -12.61
C VAL A 305 -16.65 28.94 -13.38
N THR A 306 -16.98 27.84 -12.70
CA THR A 306 -17.44 26.61 -13.38
C THR A 306 -18.94 26.55 -13.63
N GLY A 307 -19.74 27.35 -12.89
CA GLY A 307 -21.20 27.29 -12.91
C GLY A 307 -21.76 26.00 -12.30
N THR A 308 -20.94 25.25 -11.57
CA THR A 308 -21.27 23.95 -10.95
C THR A 308 -20.65 23.85 -9.55
N ARG A 309 -20.77 22.70 -8.88
CA ARG A 309 -20.03 22.45 -7.63
C ARG A 309 -18.51 22.27 -7.84
N VAL A 310 -18.04 22.08 -9.08
CA VAL A 310 -16.62 21.85 -9.40
C VAL A 310 -15.80 23.08 -9.04
N LYS A 311 -14.69 22.88 -8.33
CA LYS A 311 -13.74 23.93 -7.95
C LYS A 311 -13.10 24.58 -9.18
N ALA A 312 -13.06 25.91 -9.23
CA ALA A 312 -12.56 26.73 -10.35
C ALA A 312 -11.28 26.20 -10.99
N LYS A 313 -10.33 25.70 -10.17
CA LYS A 313 -9.03 25.18 -10.61
C LYS A 313 -9.12 24.05 -11.64
N TYR A 314 -10.21 23.28 -11.70
CA TYR A 314 -10.42 22.26 -12.74
C TYR A 314 -10.64 22.83 -14.15
N HIS A 315 -10.99 24.12 -14.28
CA HIS A 315 -11.18 24.82 -15.56
C HIS A 315 -10.00 25.76 -15.88
N ASN A 316 -8.96 25.79 -15.04
CA ASN A 316 -7.71 26.49 -15.36
C ASN A 316 -7.12 25.96 -16.68
N ASN A 317 -6.54 26.85 -17.48
CA ASN A 317 -5.94 26.52 -18.78
C ASN A 317 -6.89 25.83 -19.79
N ALA A 318 -8.21 26.02 -19.68
CA ALA A 318 -9.19 25.43 -20.62
C ALA A 318 -8.97 25.82 -22.11
N THR A 319 -8.18 26.86 -22.38
CA THR A 319 -7.76 27.25 -23.73
C THR A 319 -6.67 26.37 -24.34
N SER A 320 -5.97 25.53 -23.55
CA SER A 320 -4.91 24.63 -24.04
C SER A 320 -5.43 23.59 -25.05
N PHE A 321 -6.64 23.09 -24.83
CA PHE A 321 -7.41 22.35 -25.83
C PHE A 321 -8.92 22.50 -25.55
N PRO A 322 -9.60 23.48 -26.18
CA PRO A 322 -11.01 23.80 -25.87
C PRO A 322 -12.00 22.65 -26.08
N PHE A 323 -11.68 21.70 -26.98
CA PHE A 323 -12.49 20.50 -27.23
C PHE A 323 -12.17 19.32 -26.29
N GLY A 324 -11.35 19.54 -25.26
CA GLY A 324 -11.09 18.54 -24.21
C GLY A 324 -12.25 18.39 -23.24
N PHE A 325 -12.15 17.42 -22.34
CA PHE A 325 -13.21 17.13 -21.38
C PHE A 325 -13.41 18.28 -20.37
N VAL A 326 -14.66 18.73 -20.21
CA VAL A 326 -15.06 19.71 -19.20
C VAL A 326 -15.59 18.97 -17.98
N THR A 327 -14.89 19.04 -16.85
CA THR A 327 -15.38 18.50 -15.57
C THR A 327 -16.56 19.33 -15.06
N LYS A 328 -17.72 18.67 -14.84
CA LYS A 328 -18.99 19.30 -14.42
C LYS A 328 -19.54 18.78 -13.09
N ASN A 329 -19.00 17.66 -12.61
CA ASN A 329 -19.35 17.00 -11.36
C ASN A 329 -18.16 16.14 -10.88
N ASP A 330 -18.35 15.35 -9.84
CA ASP A 330 -17.37 14.43 -9.24
C ASP A 330 -17.54 12.95 -9.65
N ASP A 331 -18.26 12.68 -10.74
CA ASP A 331 -18.41 11.32 -11.28
C ASP A 331 -17.10 10.79 -11.89
N TRP A 332 -16.67 9.61 -11.48
CA TRP A 332 -15.45 8.94 -11.96
C TRP A 332 -15.80 7.58 -12.59
N LYS A 333 -14.93 7.10 -13.49
CA LYS A 333 -14.99 5.73 -14.05
C LYS A 333 -13.57 5.19 -14.20
N ASN A 334 -13.33 3.96 -13.79
CA ASN A 334 -12.02 3.32 -13.83
C ASN A 334 -11.76 2.63 -15.17
N TYR A 335 -11.10 3.33 -16.10
CA TYR A 335 -10.73 2.77 -17.40
C TYR A 335 -9.64 1.68 -17.29
N TRP A 336 -8.91 1.60 -16.16
CA TRP A 336 -7.92 0.55 -15.92
C TRP A 336 -8.53 -0.82 -15.58
N ARG A 337 -9.87 -0.93 -15.51
CA ARG A 337 -10.59 -2.21 -15.58
C ARG A 337 -10.58 -2.84 -16.98
N GLU A 338 -10.14 -2.10 -17.98
CA GLU A 338 -9.87 -2.57 -19.33
C GLU A 338 -8.36 -2.42 -19.63
N GLY A 339 -7.90 -2.88 -20.79
CA GLY A 339 -6.50 -2.73 -21.20
C GLY A 339 -5.51 -3.49 -20.31
N ILE A 340 -4.25 -3.03 -20.27
CA ILE A 340 -3.15 -3.73 -19.56
C ILE A 340 -3.22 -3.60 -18.03
N ASN A 341 -3.99 -2.65 -17.50
CA ASN A 341 -3.99 -2.34 -16.07
C ASN A 341 -5.02 -3.16 -15.25
N GLN A 342 -5.74 -4.07 -15.89
CA GLN A 342 -6.45 -5.18 -15.22
C GLN A 342 -5.54 -5.98 -14.27
N LYS A 343 -4.22 -5.98 -14.51
CA LYS A 343 -3.15 -6.55 -13.66
C LYS A 343 -3.20 -6.08 -12.19
N LEU A 344 -3.87 -4.97 -11.89
CA LEU A 344 -4.07 -4.46 -10.52
C LEU A 344 -5.12 -5.25 -9.72
N GLY A 345 -5.89 -6.12 -10.37
CA GLY A 345 -6.84 -7.03 -9.71
C GLY A 345 -8.05 -6.28 -9.12
N TRP A 346 -8.80 -5.58 -9.97
CA TRP A 346 -9.99 -4.84 -9.56
C TRP A 346 -11.14 -5.77 -9.12
N ASP A 347 -11.83 -5.42 -8.03
CA ASP A 347 -12.95 -6.19 -7.51
C ASP A 347 -14.12 -6.23 -8.52
N ALA A 348 -14.46 -7.43 -9.00
CA ALA A 348 -15.52 -7.66 -9.98
C ALA A 348 -16.94 -7.43 -9.42
N THR A 349 -17.11 -7.29 -8.10
CA THR A 349 -18.39 -6.95 -7.46
C THR A 349 -18.68 -5.44 -7.46
N LEU A 350 -17.64 -4.60 -7.60
CA LEU A 350 -17.76 -3.16 -7.71
C LEU A 350 -17.99 -2.72 -9.16
N ALA A 351 -18.80 -1.67 -9.35
CA ALA A 351 -19.23 -1.21 -10.67
C ALA A 351 -18.13 -0.56 -11.53
N GLY A 352 -16.94 -0.27 -10.96
CA GLY A 352 -15.87 0.43 -11.68
C GLY A 352 -16.17 1.89 -12.02
N GLN A 353 -17.19 2.47 -11.40
CA GLN A 353 -17.60 3.87 -11.53
C GLN A 353 -18.38 4.29 -10.28
N GLY A 354 -18.42 5.60 -10.01
CA GLY A 354 -19.10 6.17 -8.86
C GLY A 354 -18.99 7.70 -8.85
N SER A 355 -19.35 8.32 -7.74
CA SER A 355 -19.27 9.76 -7.53
C SER A 355 -18.49 10.07 -6.25
N GLY A 356 -17.59 11.05 -6.31
CA GLY A 356 -16.86 11.56 -5.16
C GLY A 356 -15.76 10.64 -4.61
N MET A 357 -14.91 11.23 -3.77
CA MET A 357 -13.68 10.59 -3.26
C MET A 357 -13.93 9.30 -2.47
N LYS A 358 -15.01 9.21 -1.67
CA LYS A 358 -15.32 8.01 -0.87
C LYS A 358 -15.47 6.75 -1.71
N SER A 359 -16.21 6.84 -2.83
CA SER A 359 -16.44 5.68 -3.71
C SER A 359 -15.22 5.33 -4.56
N LEU A 360 -14.38 6.31 -4.91
CA LEU A 360 -13.06 6.03 -5.50
C LEU A 360 -12.14 5.33 -4.49
N GLY A 361 -12.17 5.74 -3.23
CA GLY A 361 -11.46 5.07 -2.14
C GLY A 361 -11.84 3.60 -2.02
N GLN A 362 -13.12 3.28 -2.12
CA GLN A 362 -13.63 1.90 -2.17
C GLN A 362 -13.09 1.12 -3.38
N GLU A 363 -13.16 1.68 -4.59
CA GLU A 363 -12.63 1.08 -5.82
C GLU A 363 -11.13 0.75 -5.73
N LEU A 364 -10.34 1.67 -5.16
CA LEU A 364 -8.90 1.49 -4.98
C LEU A 364 -8.60 0.47 -3.87
N ALA A 365 -9.26 0.56 -2.72
CA ALA A 365 -8.99 -0.29 -1.55
C ALA A 365 -9.36 -1.77 -1.75
N ASN A 366 -10.34 -2.07 -2.62
CA ASN A 366 -10.73 -3.46 -2.91
C ASN A 366 -9.89 -4.11 -4.04
N SER A 367 -8.88 -3.41 -4.58
CA SER A 367 -7.96 -4.01 -5.55
C SER A 367 -6.95 -4.97 -4.91
N THR A 368 -6.55 -6.02 -5.61
CA THR A 368 -5.43 -6.89 -5.20
C THR A 368 -4.12 -6.08 -5.05
N ALA A 369 -3.93 -5.05 -5.88
CA ALA A 369 -2.82 -4.11 -5.76
C ALA A 369 -2.80 -3.37 -4.41
N PHE A 370 -3.96 -3.02 -3.84
CA PHE A 370 -4.03 -2.43 -2.50
C PHE A 370 -3.53 -3.41 -1.44
N ALA A 371 -4.08 -4.63 -1.42
CA ALA A 371 -3.69 -5.66 -0.48
C ALA A 371 -2.18 -5.98 -0.57
N GLN A 372 -1.68 -6.21 -1.78
CA GLN A 372 -0.27 -6.53 -2.02
C GLN A 372 0.66 -5.35 -1.68
N CYS A 373 0.21 -4.11 -1.83
CA CYS A 373 1.01 -2.95 -1.43
C CYS A 373 1.23 -2.88 0.08
N GLN A 374 0.18 -3.10 0.89
CA GLN A 374 0.34 -3.08 2.35
C GLN A 374 1.26 -4.22 2.81
N VAL A 375 1.11 -5.42 2.24
CA VAL A 375 1.99 -6.56 2.54
C VAL A 375 3.44 -6.30 2.13
N LYS A 376 3.71 -5.73 0.95
CA LYS A 376 5.06 -5.33 0.53
C LYS A 376 5.70 -4.32 1.49
N LYS A 377 4.92 -3.39 2.03
CA LYS A 377 5.40 -2.40 3.01
C LYS A 377 5.72 -3.04 4.35
N VAL A 378 4.86 -3.94 4.85
CA VAL A 378 5.11 -4.68 6.09
C VAL A 378 6.34 -5.59 5.93
N PHE A 379 6.48 -6.27 4.79
CA PHE A 379 7.69 -7.00 4.41
C PHE A 379 8.93 -6.12 4.53
N LYS A 380 8.93 -4.95 3.88
CA LYS A 380 10.06 -4.01 3.95
C LYS A 380 10.37 -3.54 5.37
N ALA A 381 9.34 -3.27 6.18
CA ALA A 381 9.49 -2.76 7.55
C ALA A 381 10.05 -3.82 8.53
N VAL A 382 9.61 -5.08 8.43
CA VAL A 382 9.95 -6.15 9.38
C VAL A 382 11.17 -6.96 8.91
N CYS A 383 11.29 -7.22 7.62
CA CYS A 383 12.46 -7.92 7.04
C CYS A 383 13.66 -6.97 6.84
N LEU A 384 13.44 -5.64 6.84
CA LEU A 384 14.44 -4.58 6.64
C LEU A 384 15.08 -4.58 5.23
N ARG A 385 14.42 -5.22 4.26
CA ARG A 385 14.83 -5.38 2.86
C ARG A 385 13.62 -5.49 1.94
N ASP A 386 13.80 -5.24 0.64
CA ASP A 386 12.80 -5.60 -0.36
C ASP A 386 12.82 -7.10 -0.66
N ALA A 387 11.87 -7.59 -1.47
CA ALA A 387 11.87 -8.98 -1.94
C ALA A 387 12.96 -9.19 -2.99
N GLU A 388 13.86 -10.13 -2.74
CA GLU A 388 15.06 -10.44 -3.52
C GLU A 388 14.94 -11.79 -4.25
N ASN A 389 14.12 -12.71 -3.74
CA ASN A 389 14.05 -14.09 -4.24
C ASN A 389 12.62 -14.67 -4.29
N THR A 390 12.47 -15.86 -4.89
CA THR A 390 11.17 -16.53 -5.10
C THR A 390 10.43 -16.88 -3.81
N ALA A 391 11.13 -17.15 -2.70
CA ALA A 391 10.49 -17.39 -1.40
C ALA A 391 9.88 -16.10 -0.84
N ASP A 392 10.56 -14.96 -0.92
CA ASP A 392 10.01 -13.65 -0.52
C ASP A 392 8.74 -13.32 -1.30
N LEU A 393 8.78 -13.52 -2.63
CA LEU A 393 7.63 -13.29 -3.51
C LEU A 393 6.47 -14.24 -3.20
N THR A 394 6.78 -15.49 -2.82
CA THR A 394 5.79 -16.46 -2.35
C THR A 394 5.18 -16.03 -1.02
N GLN A 395 5.99 -15.57 -0.07
CA GLN A 395 5.52 -15.09 1.24
C GLN A 395 4.67 -13.83 1.12
N ILE A 396 5.04 -12.88 0.26
CA ILE A 396 4.22 -11.70 -0.03
C ILE A 396 2.89 -12.14 -0.65
N GLN A 397 2.87 -13.14 -1.53
CA GLN A 397 1.62 -13.61 -2.14
C GLN A 397 0.73 -14.40 -1.16
N SER A 398 1.30 -15.25 -0.30
CA SER A 398 0.54 -15.93 0.76
C SER A 398 -0.02 -14.93 1.77
N SER A 399 0.80 -14.01 2.29
CA SER A 399 0.36 -12.99 3.26
C SER A 399 -0.63 -12.00 2.63
N THR A 400 -0.53 -11.69 1.33
CA THR A 400 -1.57 -10.91 0.61
C THR A 400 -2.90 -11.65 0.59
N THR A 401 -2.86 -12.97 0.36
CA THR A 401 -4.07 -13.81 0.32
C THR A 401 -4.68 -13.93 1.72
N SER A 402 -3.85 -14.10 2.74
CA SER A 402 -4.24 -14.12 4.15
C SER A 402 -4.86 -12.78 4.59
N PHE A 403 -4.25 -11.64 4.25
CA PHE A 403 -4.76 -10.30 4.55
C PHE A 403 -6.17 -10.08 4.00
N GLN A 404 -6.44 -10.53 2.76
CA GLN A 404 -7.78 -10.46 2.17
C GLN A 404 -8.80 -11.40 2.83
N GLN A 405 -8.36 -12.50 3.45
CA GLN A 405 -9.21 -13.46 4.16
C GLN A 405 -9.48 -13.04 5.62
N HIS A 406 -8.46 -12.52 6.31
CA HIS A 406 -8.52 -12.03 7.69
C HIS A 406 -9.00 -10.56 7.75
N SER A 407 -10.09 -10.27 7.05
CA SER A 407 -10.80 -8.97 7.08
C SER A 407 -9.93 -7.72 6.88
N TYR A 408 -8.78 -7.83 6.18
CA TYR A 408 -7.81 -6.76 5.98
C TYR A 408 -7.22 -6.20 7.30
N GLN A 409 -7.02 -7.04 8.32
CA GLN A 409 -6.37 -6.67 9.57
C GLN A 409 -4.84 -6.68 9.44
N LEU A 410 -4.19 -5.52 9.62
CA LEU A 410 -2.77 -5.38 9.27
C LEU A 410 -1.81 -6.01 10.30
N LYS A 411 -2.21 -6.12 11.58
CA LYS A 411 -1.39 -6.82 12.60
C LYS A 411 -1.15 -8.29 12.25
N GLN A 412 -2.13 -8.96 11.61
CA GLN A 412 -1.94 -10.31 11.09
C GLN A 412 -0.79 -10.39 10.07
N VAL A 413 -0.64 -9.37 9.22
CA VAL A 413 0.47 -9.30 8.25
C VAL A 413 1.81 -9.06 8.94
N PHE A 414 1.85 -8.21 9.98
CA PHE A 414 3.05 -8.03 10.81
C PHE A 414 3.46 -9.34 11.49
N ALA A 415 2.49 -10.14 11.96
CA ALA A 415 2.75 -11.45 12.54
C ALA A 415 3.27 -12.48 11.51
N GLU A 416 2.62 -12.60 10.35
CA GLU A 416 3.02 -13.54 9.28
C GLU A 416 4.40 -13.22 8.68
N VAL A 417 4.68 -11.93 8.45
CA VAL A 417 5.99 -11.48 7.95
C VAL A 417 7.06 -11.60 9.05
N GLY A 418 6.71 -11.31 10.31
CA GLY A 418 7.60 -11.52 11.44
C GLY A 418 8.03 -12.99 11.58
N ALA A 419 7.06 -13.91 11.52
CA ALA A 419 7.30 -15.34 11.54
C ALA A 419 8.21 -15.83 10.40
N TYR A 420 8.11 -15.22 9.21
CA TYR A 420 8.99 -15.50 8.07
C TYR A 420 10.42 -14.98 8.32
N CYS A 421 10.58 -13.73 8.74
CA CYS A 421 11.89 -13.06 8.84
C CYS A 421 12.61 -13.22 10.20
N MET A 422 12.03 -13.88 11.20
CA MET A 422 12.71 -14.13 12.49
C MET A 422 13.91 -15.10 12.39
N GLY A 423 14.02 -15.86 11.29
CA GLY A 423 15.14 -16.75 11.02
C GLY A 423 16.33 -16.09 10.30
N GLU A 424 16.15 -14.86 9.79
CA GLU A 424 17.16 -14.07 9.09
C GLU A 424 17.99 -13.19 10.03
#